data_AF-C5FM22-F1
#
_entry.id   AF-C5FM22-F1
#
_cell.length_a   1.000
_cell.length_b   1.000
_cell.length_c   1.000
_cell.angle_alpha   90.00
_cell.angle_beta   90.00
_cell.angle_gamma   90.00
#
_symmetry.space_group_name_H-M   'P 1'
#
loop_
_entity.id
_entity.type
_entity.pdbx_description
1 polymer ?
#
loop_
_entity_poly.entity_id
_entity_poly.type
_entity_poly.pdbx_seq_one_letter_code
_entity_poly.pdbx_strand_id
1 'polypeptide(L)'
;MLPTSIPDIQRQNLTQTILMLKAMGINDLLHFDFMDPPPTNTMLTALEELYALSALDDEGLLTRLGRKMADFPMDPGLAKVLIASVDMGCSEEVLTIVAMLSVAQGIFYRPKEKQQQADQKKAKFHDPHGDHLTLLNVYNAWKQSRFSTPWCFENFIQARQIRRAQDVRQQLVTIMDRYRHKIVSCGRDTTRVRQAFCSGFFRNAARKDPQEGYKTLIEGTPVYMHPSSALFGKAAEHVIFDTLVLTTKEYMQCATTIEPKWLVEAAPTFYKQASTNKLSKRKRAERIQPLHNQIAPSMTGDYPPKDGKAVVVAAEPGVDFHRLSLQLSIPRV
;
A
#
# COMPACT_ATOMS: atom_id res chain seq x y z
N MET A 1 -8.80 -15.66 -31.15
CA MET A 1 -8.82 -14.34 -30.48
C MET A 1 -10.19 -14.15 -29.86
N LEU A 2 -10.29 -13.46 -28.72
CA LEU A 2 -11.61 -13.13 -28.17
C LEU A 2 -12.37 -12.24 -29.18
N PRO A 3 -13.70 -12.43 -29.34
CA PRO A 3 -14.49 -11.72 -30.36
C PRO A 3 -14.65 -10.22 -30.04
N THR A 4 -14.64 -9.85 -28.77
CA THR A 4 -14.68 -8.47 -28.28
C THR A 4 -13.74 -8.32 -27.08
N SER A 5 -13.28 -7.09 -26.84
CA SER A 5 -12.50 -6.78 -25.65
C SER A 5 -13.37 -6.82 -24.41
N ILE A 6 -12.88 -7.41 -23.33
CA ILE A 6 -13.56 -7.42 -22.03
C ILE A 6 -13.66 -5.97 -21.51
N PRO A 7 -14.84 -5.53 -21.02
CA PRO A 7 -15.04 -4.20 -20.44
C PRO A 7 -14.06 -3.86 -19.31
N ASP A 8 -13.67 -2.58 -19.21
CA ASP A 8 -12.71 -2.13 -18.18
C ASP A 8 -13.27 -2.29 -16.75
N ILE A 9 -14.58 -2.10 -16.56
CA ILE A 9 -15.24 -2.27 -15.26
C ILE A 9 -15.13 -3.72 -14.73
N GLN A 10 -14.94 -4.70 -15.62
CA GLN A 10 -14.74 -6.11 -15.24
C GLN A 10 -13.26 -6.47 -15.02
N ARG A 11 -12.34 -5.53 -15.29
CA ARG A 11 -10.88 -5.77 -15.32
C ARG A 11 -10.08 -4.94 -14.33
N GLN A 12 -10.68 -3.91 -13.73
CA GLN A 12 -9.99 -2.97 -12.85
C GLN A 12 -10.45 -3.09 -11.39
N ASN A 13 -9.65 -2.57 -10.46
CA ASN A 13 -10.07 -2.40 -9.08
C ASN A 13 -11.20 -1.36 -9.02
N LEU A 14 -12.34 -1.74 -8.42
CA LEU A 14 -13.55 -0.93 -8.35
C LEU A 14 -13.60 0.00 -7.14
N THR A 15 -12.61 -0.03 -6.24
CA THR A 15 -12.60 0.73 -4.99
C THR A 15 -12.84 2.23 -5.20
N GLN A 16 -12.16 2.86 -6.17
CA GLN A 16 -12.42 4.28 -6.49
C GLN A 16 -13.78 4.52 -7.16
N THR A 17 -14.18 3.65 -8.09
CA THR A 17 -15.46 3.78 -8.81
C THR A 17 -16.64 3.67 -7.85
N ILE A 18 -16.61 2.70 -6.93
CA ILE A 18 -17.65 2.50 -5.92
C ILE A 18 -17.71 3.68 -4.94
N LEU A 19 -16.56 4.22 -4.53
CA LEU A 19 -16.53 5.44 -3.70
C LEU A 19 -17.26 6.60 -4.39
N MET A 20 -17.02 6.78 -5.69
CA MET A 20 -17.66 7.83 -6.49
C MET A 20 -19.17 7.59 -6.67
N LEU A 21 -19.60 6.36 -6.95
CA LEU A 21 -21.04 6.01 -7.04
C LEU A 21 -21.76 6.28 -5.72
N LYS A 22 -21.16 5.90 -4.60
CA LYS A 22 -21.69 6.19 -3.26
C LYS A 22 -21.75 7.70 -2.98
N ALA A 23 -20.75 8.46 -3.41
CA ALA A 23 -20.74 9.92 -3.30
C ALA A 23 -21.84 10.60 -4.14
N MET A 24 -22.24 9.99 -5.27
CA MET A 24 -23.38 10.43 -6.08
C MET A 24 -24.74 10.06 -5.46
N GLY A 25 -24.78 9.28 -4.38
CA GLY A 25 -26.00 8.85 -3.70
C GLY A 25 -26.55 7.50 -4.15
N ILE A 26 -25.78 6.74 -4.94
CA ILE A 26 -26.18 5.39 -5.39
C ILE A 26 -25.82 4.40 -4.28
N ASN A 27 -26.84 3.96 -3.53
CA ASN A 27 -26.64 3.04 -2.41
C ASN A 27 -26.81 1.57 -2.79
N ASP A 28 -27.75 1.28 -3.69
CA ASP A 28 -27.98 -0.07 -4.21
C ASP A 28 -27.13 -0.30 -5.45
N LEU A 29 -25.94 -0.87 -5.23
CA LEU A 29 -24.99 -1.17 -6.30
C LEU A 29 -25.33 -2.47 -7.03
N LEU A 30 -26.12 -3.36 -6.42
CA LEU A 30 -26.45 -4.67 -7.00
C LEU A 30 -27.50 -4.54 -8.10
N HIS A 31 -28.45 -3.62 -7.93
CA HIS A 31 -29.50 -3.33 -8.91
C HIS A 31 -29.20 -2.08 -9.74
N PHE A 32 -27.99 -1.54 -9.66
CA PHE A 32 -27.59 -0.43 -10.51
C PHE A 32 -27.49 -0.86 -11.97
N ASP A 33 -28.01 -0.05 -12.88
CA ASP A 33 -28.13 -0.34 -14.31
C ASP A 33 -26.78 -0.18 -15.03
N PHE A 34 -25.86 -1.12 -14.78
CA PHE A 34 -24.61 -1.21 -15.52
C PHE A 34 -24.86 -1.81 -16.91
N MET A 35 -24.29 -1.19 -17.94
CA MET A 35 -24.30 -1.75 -19.30
C MET A 35 -23.68 -3.15 -19.35
N ASP A 36 -22.51 -3.30 -18.70
CA ASP A 36 -21.83 -4.58 -18.46
C ASP A 36 -21.51 -4.67 -16.96
N PRO A 37 -22.30 -5.39 -16.15
CA PRO A 37 -22.11 -5.41 -14.70
C PRO A 37 -20.76 -6.06 -14.32
N PRO A 38 -20.05 -5.50 -13.33
CA PRO A 38 -18.87 -6.16 -12.78
C PRO A 38 -19.26 -7.41 -11.97
N PRO A 39 -18.33 -8.35 -11.75
CA PRO A 39 -18.57 -9.48 -10.86
C PRO A 39 -18.89 -9.02 -9.43
N THR A 40 -19.91 -9.64 -8.82
CA THR A 40 -20.35 -9.29 -7.45
C THR A 40 -19.23 -9.40 -6.43
N ASN A 41 -18.37 -10.40 -6.55
CA ASN A 41 -17.22 -10.57 -5.65
C ASN A 41 -16.27 -9.37 -5.70
N THR A 42 -15.98 -8.83 -6.89
CA THR A 42 -15.12 -7.65 -7.05
C THR A 42 -15.75 -6.42 -6.40
N MET A 43 -17.07 -6.26 -6.53
CA MET A 43 -17.79 -5.17 -5.84
C MET A 43 -17.74 -5.31 -4.32
N LEU A 44 -17.94 -6.54 -3.81
CA LEU A 44 -17.87 -6.82 -2.38
C LEU A 44 -16.47 -6.54 -1.82
N THR A 45 -15.41 -7.01 -2.50
CA THR A 45 -14.02 -6.74 -2.08
C THR A 45 -13.71 -5.24 -2.03
N ALA A 46 -14.20 -4.47 -3.00
CA ALA A 46 -14.05 -3.02 -3.02
C ALA A 46 -14.84 -2.32 -1.90
N LEU A 47 -16.06 -2.75 -1.60
CA LEU A 47 -16.84 -2.27 -0.45
C LEU A 47 -16.14 -2.58 0.88
N GLU A 48 -15.60 -3.78 1.04
CA GLU A 48 -14.83 -4.19 2.22
C GLU A 48 -13.55 -3.37 2.39
N GLU A 49 -12.88 -3.02 1.29
CA GLU A 49 -11.71 -2.14 1.30
C GLU A 49 -12.09 -0.73 1.76
N LEU A 50 -13.16 -0.15 1.21
CA LEU A 50 -13.66 1.17 1.60
C LEU A 50 -14.13 1.21 3.05
N TYR A 51 -14.80 0.15 3.52
CA TYR A 51 -15.18 0.00 4.93
C TYR A 51 -13.94 -0.05 5.82
N ALA A 52 -12.93 -0.84 5.46
CA ALA A 52 -11.68 -0.91 6.21
C ALA A 52 -10.93 0.44 6.28
N LEU A 53 -11.00 1.25 5.22
CA LEU A 53 -10.45 2.62 5.19
C LEU A 53 -11.27 3.63 6.02
N SER A 54 -12.39 3.21 6.60
CA SER A 54 -13.40 4.04 7.27
C SER A 54 -14.07 5.06 6.35
N ALA A 55 -14.09 4.78 5.03
CA ALA A 55 -14.82 5.59 4.06
C ALA A 55 -16.33 5.28 4.11
N LEU A 56 -16.69 4.04 4.46
CA LEU A 56 -18.07 3.60 4.69
C LEU A 56 -18.31 3.28 6.17
N ASP A 57 -19.54 3.44 6.63
CA ASP A 57 -20.00 2.98 7.95
C ASP A 57 -20.54 1.55 7.91
N ASP A 58 -21.04 1.07 9.05
CA ASP A 58 -21.59 -0.28 9.22
C ASP A 58 -22.85 -0.53 8.37
N GLU A 59 -23.54 0.54 7.95
CA GLU A 59 -24.72 0.48 7.07
C GLU A 59 -24.33 0.58 5.59
N GLY A 60 -23.04 0.69 5.27
CA GLY A 60 -22.53 0.85 3.91
C GLY A 60 -22.80 2.24 3.32
N LEU A 61 -23.04 3.24 4.17
CA LEU A 61 -23.22 4.64 3.80
C LEU A 61 -21.90 5.43 3.92
N LEU A 62 -21.81 6.53 3.19
CA LEU A 62 -20.59 7.31 3.08
C LEU A 62 -20.34 8.17 4.33
N THR A 63 -19.23 7.93 5.02
CA THR A 63 -18.84 8.68 6.22
C THR A 63 -18.39 10.10 5.88
N ARG A 64 -18.22 10.96 6.90
CA ARG A 64 -17.61 12.30 6.71
C ARG A 64 -16.20 12.22 6.13
N LEU A 65 -15.45 11.16 6.46
CA LEU A 65 -14.13 10.91 5.90
C LEU A 65 -14.25 10.43 4.45
N GLY A 66 -15.14 9.46 4.16
CA GLY A 66 -15.38 8.97 2.81
C GLY A 66 -15.79 10.07 1.84
N ARG A 67 -16.64 11.02 2.28
CA ARG A 67 -16.99 12.22 1.49
C ARG A 67 -15.78 13.06 1.13
N LYS A 68 -14.87 13.31 2.09
CA LYS A 68 -13.62 14.03 1.81
C LYS A 68 -12.73 13.25 0.84
N MET A 69 -12.64 11.93 1.01
CA MET A 69 -11.83 11.07 0.15
C MET A 69 -12.33 11.10 -1.30
N ALA A 70 -13.64 11.13 -1.53
CA ALA A 70 -14.25 11.16 -2.86
C ALA A 70 -13.91 12.42 -3.68
N ASP A 71 -13.55 13.53 -3.02
CA ASP A 71 -13.13 14.76 -3.69
C ASP A 71 -11.70 14.69 -4.26
N PHE A 72 -10.89 13.73 -3.82
CA PHE A 72 -9.53 13.55 -4.33
C PHE A 72 -9.55 12.61 -5.55
N PRO A 73 -8.97 13.02 -6.70
CA PRO A 73 -9.00 12.24 -7.94
C PRO A 73 -7.89 11.16 -7.95
N MET A 74 -7.92 10.25 -6.98
CA MET A 74 -6.88 9.26 -6.75
C MET A 74 -7.40 8.07 -5.94
N ASP A 75 -6.59 7.01 -5.80
CA ASP A 75 -6.97 5.83 -5.02
C ASP A 75 -7.35 6.18 -3.57
N PRO A 76 -8.43 5.59 -3.03
CA PRO A 76 -8.91 5.88 -1.67
C PRO A 76 -7.86 5.67 -0.58
N GLY A 77 -6.98 4.67 -0.73
CA GLY A 77 -5.86 4.45 0.20
C GLY A 77 -4.93 5.67 0.26
N LEU A 78 -4.55 6.23 -0.90
CA LEU A 78 -3.70 7.43 -0.95
C LEU A 78 -4.44 8.68 -0.43
N ALA A 79 -5.73 8.83 -0.75
CA ALA A 79 -6.56 9.92 -0.23
C ALA A 79 -6.62 9.89 1.31
N LYS A 80 -6.77 8.69 1.90
CA LYS A 80 -6.73 8.46 3.34
C LYS A 80 -5.39 8.89 3.95
N VAL A 81 -4.27 8.48 3.35
CA VAL A 81 -2.92 8.88 3.80
C VAL A 81 -2.77 10.40 3.78
N LEU A 82 -3.22 11.06 2.71
CA LEU A 82 -3.11 12.51 2.58
C LEU A 82 -3.93 13.24 3.64
N ILE A 83 -5.15 12.79 3.93
CA ILE A 83 -5.99 13.36 4.99
C ILE A 83 -5.35 13.12 6.37
N ALA A 84 -4.90 11.91 6.66
CA ALA A 84 -4.26 11.56 7.94
C ALA A 84 -2.94 12.31 8.18
N SER A 85 -2.21 12.64 7.11
CA SER A 85 -0.94 13.39 7.20
C SER A 85 -1.09 14.79 7.80
N VAL A 86 -2.29 15.38 7.71
CA VAL A 86 -2.60 16.68 8.30
C VAL A 86 -2.60 16.58 9.83
N ASP A 87 -3.23 15.53 10.36
CA ASP A 87 -3.30 15.29 11.81
C ASP A 87 -1.93 14.90 12.39
N MET A 88 -1.10 14.20 11.59
CA MET A 88 0.27 13.83 11.97
C MET A 88 1.32 14.93 11.74
N GLY A 89 0.95 16.04 11.09
CA GLY A 89 1.84 17.17 10.83
C GLY A 89 2.98 16.86 9.84
N CYS A 90 2.74 16.00 8.85
CA CYS A 90 3.69 15.61 7.79
C CYS A 90 3.12 15.78 6.37
N SER A 91 2.09 16.62 6.24
CA SER A 91 1.33 16.84 5.00
C SER A 91 2.14 17.39 3.83
N GLU A 92 3.20 18.19 4.05
CA GLU A 92 4.03 18.69 2.95
C GLU A 92 4.74 17.53 2.23
N GLU A 93 5.35 16.65 3.02
CA GLU A 93 6.13 15.52 2.52
C GLU A 93 5.21 14.49 1.87
N VAL A 94 4.11 14.15 2.54
CA VAL A 94 3.13 13.19 2.03
C VAL A 94 2.51 13.67 0.72
N LEU A 95 2.12 14.93 0.62
CA LEU A 95 1.60 15.52 -0.62
C LEU A 95 2.59 15.36 -1.78
N THR A 96 3.87 15.60 -1.52
CA THR A 96 4.94 15.45 -2.51
C THR A 96 5.12 13.99 -2.93
N ILE A 97 5.14 13.06 -1.96
CA ILE A 97 5.28 11.63 -2.25
C ILE A 97 4.09 11.12 -3.06
N VAL A 98 2.87 11.47 -2.66
CA VAL A 98 1.63 11.12 -3.35
C VAL A 98 1.66 11.60 -4.80
N ALA A 99 2.06 12.84 -5.04
CA ALA A 99 2.19 13.38 -6.39
C ALA A 99 3.23 12.61 -7.21
N MET A 100 4.33 12.19 -6.59
CA MET A 100 5.38 11.39 -7.25
C MET A 100 4.93 9.95 -7.52
N LEU A 101 4.11 9.33 -6.66
CA LEU A 101 3.54 8.00 -6.87
C LEU A 101 2.67 7.95 -8.13
N SER A 102 1.91 9.01 -8.43
CA SER A 102 1.09 9.10 -9.64
C SER A 102 1.88 8.98 -10.96
N VAL A 103 3.21 9.16 -10.92
CA VAL A 103 4.12 9.03 -12.07
C VAL A 103 5.29 8.07 -11.83
N ALA A 104 5.28 7.31 -10.73
CA ALA A 104 6.45 6.58 -10.23
C ALA A 104 7.00 5.56 -11.23
N GLN A 105 6.13 4.91 -12.00
CA GLN A 105 6.54 3.92 -13.00
C GLN A 105 7.37 4.53 -14.15
N GLY A 106 7.20 5.82 -14.43
CA GLY A 106 7.85 6.51 -15.54
C GLY A 106 9.02 7.41 -15.14
N ILE A 107 9.27 7.66 -13.85
CA ILE A 107 10.19 8.73 -13.46
C ILE A 107 11.66 8.39 -13.74
N PHE A 108 12.09 7.17 -13.45
CA PHE A 108 13.47 6.73 -13.64
C PHE A 108 13.68 6.17 -15.05
N TYR A 109 14.65 6.73 -15.77
CA TYR A 109 15.02 6.27 -17.10
C TYR A 109 16.24 5.33 -17.02
N ARG A 110 16.10 4.09 -17.48
CA ARG A 110 17.16 3.07 -17.39
C ARG A 110 17.53 2.52 -18.78
N PRO A 111 18.31 3.24 -19.59
CA PRO A 111 18.73 2.79 -20.92
C PRO A 111 19.65 1.56 -20.81
N LYS A 112 19.51 0.60 -21.74
CA LYS A 112 20.26 -0.67 -21.73
C LYS A 112 21.78 -0.50 -21.74
N GLU A 113 22.28 0.53 -22.43
CA GLU A 113 23.72 0.80 -22.55
C GLU A 113 24.33 1.46 -21.30
N LYS A 114 23.53 2.21 -20.53
CA LYS A 114 24.00 2.99 -19.37
C LYS A 114 23.34 2.58 -18.06
N GLN A 115 22.93 1.31 -17.95
CA GLN A 115 22.22 0.79 -16.78
C GLN A 115 22.98 1.05 -15.48
N GLN A 116 24.28 0.73 -15.44
CA GLN A 116 25.10 0.93 -14.23
C GLN A 116 25.19 2.40 -13.81
N GLN A 117 25.31 3.32 -14.77
CA GLN A 117 25.35 4.76 -14.49
C GLN A 117 24.00 5.27 -13.96
N ALA A 118 22.89 4.81 -14.55
CA ALA A 118 21.54 5.16 -14.10
C ALA A 118 21.28 4.64 -12.68
N ASP A 119 21.67 3.39 -12.40
CA ASP A 119 21.52 2.77 -11.09
C ASP A 119 22.38 3.49 -10.03
N GLN A 120 23.61 3.88 -10.38
CA GLN A 120 24.49 4.67 -9.50
C GLN A 120 23.92 6.06 -9.20
N LYS A 121 23.32 6.73 -10.19
CA LYS A 121 22.66 8.03 -10.01
C LYS A 121 21.42 7.89 -9.13
N LYS A 122 20.59 6.87 -9.36
CA LYS A 122 19.42 6.58 -8.54
C LYS A 122 19.79 6.28 -7.08
N ALA A 123 20.86 5.51 -6.87
CA ALA A 123 21.34 5.14 -5.54
C ALA A 123 21.69 6.35 -4.66
N LYS A 124 22.05 7.50 -5.25
CA LYS A 124 22.32 8.75 -4.50
C LYS A 124 21.10 9.31 -3.77
N PHE A 125 19.89 8.97 -4.25
CA PHE A 125 18.63 9.44 -3.67
C PHE A 125 17.99 8.40 -2.75
N HIS A 126 18.53 7.18 -2.69
CA HIS A 126 17.96 6.10 -1.91
C HIS A 126 17.90 6.46 -0.43
N ASP A 127 16.69 6.41 0.11
CA ASP A 127 16.48 6.49 1.54
C ASP A 127 16.63 5.09 2.17
N PRO A 128 17.31 4.94 3.32
CA PRO A 128 17.41 3.68 4.03
C PRO A 128 16.05 3.09 4.44
N HIS A 129 15.06 3.95 4.71
CA HIS A 129 13.77 3.54 5.23
C HIS A 129 12.75 3.17 4.16
N GLY A 130 12.94 3.57 2.89
CA GLY A 130 12.06 3.11 1.81
C GLY A 130 12.01 3.94 0.53
N ASP A 131 11.25 3.43 -0.42
CA ASP A 131 11.05 4.04 -1.74
C ASP A 131 10.19 5.31 -1.68
N HIS A 132 9.20 5.38 -0.78
CA HIS A 132 8.38 6.57 -0.60
C HIS A 132 9.25 7.80 -0.27
N LEU A 133 10.18 7.66 0.67
CA LEU A 133 11.12 8.72 1.02
C LEU A 133 12.19 8.94 -0.06
N THR A 134 12.55 7.90 -0.82
CA THR A 134 13.43 8.06 -1.99
C THR A 134 12.79 8.97 -3.03
N LEU A 135 11.47 8.84 -3.29
CA LEU A 135 10.75 9.74 -4.19
C LEU A 135 10.72 11.18 -3.67
N LEU A 136 10.53 11.36 -2.36
CA LEU A 136 10.63 12.68 -1.71
C LEU A 136 12.01 13.32 -1.94
N ASN A 137 13.09 12.56 -1.73
CA ASN A 137 14.47 13.02 -1.92
C ASN A 137 14.72 13.46 -3.36
N VAL A 138 14.23 12.69 -4.34
CA VAL A 138 14.34 13.03 -5.76
C VAL A 138 13.63 14.35 -6.07
N TYR A 139 12.39 14.52 -5.61
CA TYR A 139 11.63 15.74 -5.86
C TYR A 139 12.28 16.95 -5.19
N ASN A 140 12.73 16.81 -3.94
CA ASN A 140 13.39 17.88 -3.21
C ASN A 140 14.73 18.28 -3.85
N ALA A 141 15.52 17.33 -4.35
CA ALA A 141 16.75 17.62 -5.07
C ALA A 141 16.48 18.36 -6.40
N TRP A 142 15.41 17.99 -7.11
CA TRP A 142 14.98 18.70 -8.31
C TRP A 142 14.47 20.12 -8.02
N LYS A 143 13.73 20.30 -6.93
CA LYS A 143 13.27 21.61 -6.45
C LYS A 143 14.45 22.50 -6.07
N GLN A 144 15.46 21.95 -5.39
CA GLN A 144 16.70 22.66 -5.04
C GLN A 144 17.53 23.05 -6.27
N SER A 145 17.51 22.25 -7.33
CA SER A 145 18.11 22.60 -8.62
C SER A 145 17.27 23.59 -9.45
N ARG A 146 16.27 24.23 -8.83
CA ARG A 146 15.34 25.20 -9.45
C ARG A 146 14.58 24.62 -10.64
N PHE A 147 14.14 23.36 -10.51
CA PHE A 147 13.37 22.66 -11.53
C PHE A 147 14.12 22.49 -12.87
N SER A 148 15.45 22.36 -12.79
CA SER A 148 16.33 22.29 -13.95
C SER A 148 16.08 21.03 -14.78
N THR A 149 15.90 21.21 -16.09
CA THR A 149 15.77 20.10 -17.06
C THR A 149 17.11 19.41 -17.35
N PRO A 150 18.24 20.13 -17.50
CA PRO A 150 19.56 19.51 -17.54
C PRO A 150 19.85 18.60 -16.34
N TRP A 151 19.46 19.03 -15.13
CA TRP A 151 19.61 18.22 -13.91
C TRP A 151 18.85 16.89 -14.02
N CYS A 152 17.66 16.87 -14.61
CA CYS A 152 16.91 15.64 -14.83
C CYS A 152 17.67 14.69 -15.76
N PHE A 153 18.22 15.19 -16.86
CA PHE A 153 18.99 14.39 -17.81
C PHE A 153 20.24 13.78 -17.17
N GLU A 154 21.01 14.56 -16.41
CA GLU A 154 22.21 14.10 -15.71
C GLU A 154 21.95 13.05 -14.64
N ASN A 155 20.74 13.00 -14.09
CA ASN A 155 20.32 12.07 -13.05
C ASN A 155 19.38 10.97 -13.57
N PHE A 156 19.23 10.83 -14.89
CA PHE A 156 18.37 9.82 -15.52
C PHE A 156 16.92 9.89 -15.05
N ILE A 157 16.40 11.11 -14.88
CA ILE A 157 15.01 11.39 -14.50
C ILE A 157 14.27 11.93 -15.72
N GLN A 158 13.07 11.43 -15.97
CA GLN A 158 12.22 11.92 -17.05
C GLN A 158 11.61 13.29 -16.68
N ALA A 159 12.12 14.36 -17.30
CA ALA A 159 11.68 15.73 -17.04
C ALA A 159 10.16 15.94 -17.23
N ARG A 160 9.56 15.27 -18.21
CA ARG A 160 8.09 15.34 -18.43
C ARG A 160 7.30 14.76 -17.26
N GLN A 161 7.77 13.64 -16.69
CA GLN A 161 7.07 12.95 -15.61
C GLN A 161 7.17 13.73 -14.29
N ILE A 162 8.35 14.24 -13.96
CA ILE A 162 8.52 15.01 -12.72
C ILE A 162 7.79 16.37 -12.75
N ARG A 163 7.68 17.00 -13.94
CA ARG A 163 6.81 18.18 -14.13
C ARG A 163 5.34 17.83 -13.97
N ARG A 164 4.88 16.70 -14.52
CA ARG A 164 3.51 16.21 -14.29
C ARG A 164 3.24 15.98 -12.79
N ALA A 165 4.20 15.44 -12.03
CA ALA A 165 4.07 15.33 -10.58
C ALA A 165 3.93 16.71 -9.91
N GLN A 166 4.66 17.74 -10.37
CA GLN A 166 4.50 19.10 -9.87
C GLN A 166 3.09 19.64 -10.12
N ASP A 167 2.52 19.41 -11.31
CA ASP A 167 1.15 19.82 -11.65
C ASP A 167 0.11 19.11 -10.77
N VAL A 168 0.25 17.79 -10.59
CA VAL A 168 -0.61 17.00 -9.69
C VAL A 168 -0.51 17.50 -8.25
N ARG A 169 0.72 17.79 -7.77
CA ARG A 169 0.93 18.37 -6.44
C ARG A 169 0.15 19.67 -6.28
N GLN A 170 0.19 20.56 -7.27
CA GLN A 170 -0.51 21.85 -7.22
C GLN A 170 -2.04 21.69 -7.22
N GLN A 171 -2.57 20.72 -7.96
CA GLN A 171 -3.99 20.37 -7.93
C GLN A 171 -4.40 19.88 -6.53
N LEU A 172 -3.61 18.99 -5.92
CA LEU A 172 -3.87 18.46 -4.58
C LEU A 172 -3.80 19.57 -3.51
N VAL A 173 -2.86 20.52 -3.60
CA VAL A 173 -2.82 21.71 -2.72
C VAL A 173 -4.15 22.47 -2.78
N THR A 174 -4.69 22.67 -3.98
CA THR A 174 -5.94 23.42 -4.19
C THR A 174 -7.12 22.72 -3.53
N ILE A 175 -7.18 21.38 -3.58
CA ILE A 175 -8.21 20.59 -2.90
C ILE A 175 -8.03 20.65 -1.38
N MET A 176 -6.79 20.52 -0.88
CA MET A 176 -6.50 20.62 0.56
C MET A 176 -6.87 21.98 1.14
N ASP A 177 -6.62 23.07 0.41
CA ASP A 177 -6.97 24.43 0.83
C ASP A 177 -8.48 24.64 0.94
N ARG A 178 -9.26 24.08 0.00
CA ARG A 178 -10.74 24.05 0.07
C ARG A 178 -11.24 23.44 1.38
N TYR A 179 -10.56 22.40 1.86
CA TYR A 179 -10.86 21.71 3.12
C TYR A 179 -10.21 22.35 4.36
N ARG A 180 -9.49 23.47 4.19
CA ARG A 180 -8.71 24.15 5.24
C ARG A 180 -7.68 23.24 5.90
N HIS A 181 -7.13 22.30 5.15
CA HIS A 181 -6.07 21.43 5.62
C HIS A 181 -4.74 22.20 5.64
N LYS A 182 -4.14 22.33 6.82
CA LYS A 182 -2.86 23.03 6.98
C LYS A 182 -1.75 22.18 6.38
N ILE A 183 -0.99 22.76 5.46
CA ILE A 183 0.21 22.13 4.89
C ILE A 183 1.39 22.45 5.81
N VAL A 184 1.78 21.46 6.60
CA VAL A 184 2.89 21.50 7.56
C VAL A 184 3.92 20.43 7.20
N SER A 185 5.19 20.79 7.33
CA SER A 185 6.34 19.90 7.15
C SER A 185 6.73 19.25 8.48
N CYS A 186 7.04 17.96 8.45
CA CYS A 186 7.59 17.24 9.61
C CYS A 186 9.11 17.44 9.80
N GLY A 187 9.77 18.17 8.91
CA GLY A 187 11.19 18.45 8.96
C GLY A 187 12.02 17.17 8.81
N ARG A 188 12.82 16.83 9.84
CA ARG A 188 13.67 15.62 9.82
C ARG A 188 12.98 14.36 10.32
N ASP A 189 11.79 14.48 10.90
CA ASP A 189 11.08 13.36 11.51
C ASP A 189 10.23 12.60 10.47
N THR A 190 10.92 11.82 9.65
CA THR A 190 10.31 11.01 8.58
C THR A 190 9.51 9.81 9.10
N THR A 191 9.52 9.57 10.41
CA THR A 191 8.70 8.52 11.05
C THR A 191 7.22 8.82 10.90
N ARG A 192 6.82 10.09 11.04
CA ARG A 192 5.42 10.52 10.86
C ARG A 192 4.89 10.26 9.45
N VAL A 193 5.75 10.41 8.44
CA VAL A 193 5.39 10.07 7.05
C VAL A 193 5.06 8.58 6.95
N ARG A 194 5.91 7.71 7.49
CA ARG A 194 5.71 6.26 7.45
C ARG A 194 4.46 5.83 8.22
N GLN A 195 4.21 6.43 9.38
CA GLN A 195 2.97 6.24 10.14
C GLN A 195 1.73 6.69 9.35
N ALA A 196 1.80 7.82 8.65
CA ALA A 196 0.70 8.28 7.80
C ALA A 196 0.42 7.27 6.68
N PHE A 197 1.45 6.73 6.02
CA PHE A 197 1.28 5.69 5.01
C PHE A 197 0.65 4.40 5.57
N CYS A 198 0.96 4.01 6.81
CA CYS A 198 0.27 2.90 7.46
C CYS A 198 -1.25 3.12 7.55
N SER A 199 -1.74 4.35 7.67
CA SER A 199 -3.19 4.61 7.79
C SER A 199 -4.01 4.28 6.55
N GLY A 200 -3.42 4.31 5.36
CA GLY A 200 -4.10 3.97 4.10
C GLY A 200 -3.63 2.66 3.47
N PHE A 201 -2.39 2.24 3.73
CA PHE A 201 -1.78 1.03 3.16
C PHE A 201 -1.63 -0.10 4.16
N PHE A 202 -2.36 -0.08 5.28
CA PHE A 202 -2.28 -1.15 6.28
C PHE A 202 -2.61 -2.53 5.68
N ARG A 203 -3.49 -2.60 4.67
CA ARG A 203 -3.77 -3.87 3.96
C ARG A 203 -2.60 -4.35 3.12
N ASN A 204 -1.83 -3.44 2.54
CA ASN A 204 -0.68 -3.73 1.69
C ASN A 204 0.59 -3.86 2.53
N ALA A 205 0.54 -4.73 3.53
CA ALA A 205 1.64 -4.99 4.44
C ALA A 205 2.21 -6.40 4.23
N ALA A 206 3.54 -6.51 4.30
CA ALA A 206 4.25 -7.77 4.18
C ALA A 206 5.34 -7.90 5.26
N ARG A 207 5.63 -9.14 5.61
CA ARG A 207 6.68 -9.51 6.56
C ARG A 207 7.69 -10.43 5.91
N LYS A 208 8.96 -10.24 6.24
CA LYS A 208 10.05 -11.11 5.81
C LYS A 208 9.86 -12.52 6.38
N ASP A 209 9.86 -13.50 5.51
CA ASP A 209 9.83 -14.92 5.82
C ASP A 209 11.28 -15.47 5.79
N PRO A 210 11.71 -16.27 6.78
CA PRO A 210 13.07 -16.81 6.81
C PRO A 210 13.43 -17.74 5.64
N GLN A 211 12.44 -18.36 5.00
CA GLN A 211 12.65 -19.35 3.94
C GLN A 211 12.26 -18.82 2.55
N GLU A 212 11.13 -18.11 2.44
CA GLU A 212 10.51 -17.82 1.14
C GLU A 212 10.63 -16.35 0.68
N GLY A 213 11.31 -15.48 1.44
CA GLY A 213 11.47 -14.06 1.10
C GLY A 213 10.54 -13.17 1.92
N TYR A 214 9.38 -12.77 1.37
CA TYR A 214 8.34 -12.05 2.11
C TYR A 214 6.97 -12.73 1.94
N LYS A 215 6.08 -12.52 2.90
CA LYS A 215 4.68 -12.93 2.84
C LYS A 215 3.77 -11.77 3.19
N THR A 216 2.66 -11.63 2.47
CA THR A 216 1.61 -10.66 2.82
C THR A 216 1.02 -10.99 4.19
N LEU A 217 0.64 -9.96 4.95
CA LEU A 217 0.08 -10.15 6.29
C LEU A 217 -1.36 -10.67 6.28
N ILE A 218 -2.11 -10.38 5.22
CA ILE A 218 -3.53 -10.77 5.08
C ILE A 218 -3.64 -12.23 4.62
N GLU A 219 -3.13 -12.52 3.43
CA GLU A 219 -3.34 -13.80 2.74
C GLU A 219 -2.20 -14.80 2.97
N GLY A 220 -1.02 -14.31 3.38
CA GLY A 220 0.18 -15.14 3.47
C GLY A 220 0.83 -15.45 2.12
N THR A 221 0.40 -14.77 1.05
CA THR A 221 0.89 -14.93 -0.31
C THR A 221 2.39 -14.61 -0.39
N PRO A 222 3.22 -15.48 -1.00
CA PRO A 222 4.65 -15.25 -1.12
C PRO A 222 4.93 -14.13 -2.13
N VAL A 223 5.60 -13.09 -1.65
CA VAL A 223 5.91 -11.87 -2.43
C VAL A 223 7.38 -11.53 -2.32
N TYR A 224 7.90 -10.82 -3.31
CA TYR A 224 9.33 -10.46 -3.38
C TYR A 224 9.52 -8.96 -3.48
N MET A 225 10.61 -8.47 -2.90
CA MET A 225 11.01 -7.06 -3.09
C MET A 225 11.41 -6.84 -4.54
N HIS A 226 10.84 -5.84 -5.21
CA HIS A 226 11.21 -5.55 -6.60
C HIS A 226 12.70 -5.13 -6.69
N PRO A 227 13.47 -5.59 -7.69
CA PRO A 227 14.91 -5.29 -7.81
C PRO A 227 15.25 -3.80 -7.95
N SER A 228 14.29 -2.97 -8.39
CA SER A 228 14.49 -1.52 -8.49
C SER A 228 14.29 -0.77 -7.16
N SER A 229 13.81 -1.44 -6.11
CA SER A 229 13.56 -0.82 -4.81
C SER A 229 14.87 -0.49 -4.08
N ALA A 230 14.88 0.63 -3.35
CA ALA A 230 15.95 0.98 -2.43
C ALA A 230 16.10 -0.01 -1.26
N LEU A 231 15.08 -0.84 -1.00
CA LEU A 231 15.08 -1.90 0.02
C LEU A 231 15.54 -3.26 -0.51
N PHE A 232 15.82 -3.38 -1.81
CA PHE A 232 16.32 -4.63 -2.37
C PHE A 232 17.67 -5.02 -1.74
N GLY A 233 17.77 -6.25 -1.23
CA GLY A 233 18.94 -6.74 -0.52
C GLY A 233 19.12 -6.23 0.91
N LYS A 234 18.24 -5.35 1.42
CA LYS A 234 18.30 -4.86 2.80
C LYS A 234 17.50 -5.74 3.76
N ALA A 235 17.90 -5.73 5.03
CA ALA A 235 17.21 -6.44 6.11
C ALA A 235 16.02 -5.61 6.64
N ALA A 236 14.94 -5.53 5.85
CA ALA A 236 13.66 -4.99 6.31
C ALA A 236 12.77 -6.14 6.81
N GLU A 237 12.36 -6.13 8.08
CA GLU A 237 11.50 -7.21 8.61
C GLU A 237 10.03 -7.00 8.22
N HIS A 238 9.53 -5.78 8.35
CA HIS A 238 8.14 -5.43 8.05
C HIS A 238 8.11 -4.24 7.10
N VAL A 239 7.31 -4.37 6.05
CA VAL A 239 7.18 -3.35 5.02
C VAL A 239 5.72 -3.14 4.64
N ILE A 240 5.41 -1.93 4.23
CA ILE A 240 4.23 -1.63 3.41
C ILE A 240 4.67 -1.38 1.98
N PHE A 241 3.80 -1.64 1.02
CA PHE A 241 4.04 -1.43 -0.40
C PHE A 241 2.85 -0.73 -1.06
N ASP A 242 3.12 0.01 -2.13
CA ASP A 242 2.09 0.73 -2.87
C ASP A 242 1.30 -0.22 -3.78
N THR A 243 2.02 -0.95 -4.64
CA THR A 243 1.42 -1.83 -5.65
C THR A 243 2.12 -3.18 -5.72
N LEU A 244 1.37 -4.19 -6.13
CA LEU A 244 1.87 -5.54 -6.40
C LEU A 244 1.85 -5.77 -7.92
N VAL A 245 2.97 -6.24 -8.47
CA VAL A 245 3.10 -6.52 -9.90
C VAL A 245 3.42 -8.00 -10.11
N LEU A 246 2.50 -8.71 -10.76
CA LEU A 246 2.67 -10.11 -11.15
C LEU A 246 3.43 -10.19 -12.48
N THR A 247 4.58 -10.87 -12.48
CA THR A 247 5.33 -11.20 -13.70
C THR A 247 5.65 -12.70 -13.72
N THR A 248 6.93 -13.08 -13.56
CA THR A 248 7.33 -14.46 -13.24
C THR A 248 7.15 -14.78 -11.76
N LYS A 249 7.24 -13.76 -10.92
CA LYS A 249 6.96 -13.77 -9.49
C LYS A 249 6.16 -12.52 -9.14
N GLU A 250 5.52 -12.53 -7.99
CA GLU A 250 4.84 -11.36 -7.44
C GLU A 250 5.86 -10.42 -6.78
N TYR A 251 5.97 -9.20 -7.32
CA TYR A 251 6.89 -8.20 -6.80
C TYR A 251 6.15 -7.03 -6.17
N MET A 252 6.55 -6.69 -4.94
CA MET A 252 6.15 -5.46 -4.26
C MET A 252 6.90 -4.27 -4.86
N GLN A 253 6.17 -3.26 -5.34
CA GLN A 253 6.71 -2.00 -5.82
C GLN A 253 6.49 -0.88 -4.80
N CYS A 254 7.45 0.05 -4.75
CA CYS A 254 7.48 1.19 -3.83
C CYS A 254 7.27 0.77 -2.37
N ALA A 255 8.25 0.04 -1.82
CA ALA A 255 8.16 -0.49 -0.47
C ALA A 255 8.78 0.45 0.58
N THR A 256 8.28 0.42 1.81
CA THR A 256 8.82 1.21 2.94
C THR A 256 8.76 0.43 4.24
N THR A 257 9.83 0.55 5.02
CA THR A 257 9.98 -0.11 6.32
C THR A 257 9.03 0.50 7.34
N ILE A 258 8.38 -0.37 8.11
CA ILE A 258 7.42 0.04 9.14
C ILE A 258 7.65 -0.72 10.44
N GLU A 259 7.19 -0.12 11.54
CA GLU A 259 7.09 -0.84 12.81
C GLU A 259 5.70 -1.47 12.93
N PRO A 260 5.58 -2.74 13.33
CA PRO A 260 4.29 -3.45 13.38
C PRO A 260 3.24 -2.77 14.27
N LYS A 261 3.67 -2.07 15.33
CA LYS A 261 2.77 -1.32 16.22
C LYS A 261 1.96 -0.25 15.47
N TRP A 262 2.52 0.35 14.42
CA TRP A 262 1.84 1.38 13.65
C TRP A 262 0.65 0.83 12.86
N LEU A 263 0.69 -0.45 12.47
CA LEU A 263 -0.44 -1.12 11.83
C LEU A 263 -1.60 -1.32 12.81
N VAL A 264 -1.28 -1.67 14.07
CA VAL A 264 -2.28 -1.83 15.14
C VAL A 264 -2.91 -0.48 15.50
N GLU A 265 -2.09 0.58 15.57
CA GLU A 265 -2.56 1.94 15.82
C GLU A 265 -3.42 2.48 14.66
N ALA A 266 -3.01 2.21 13.41
CA ALA A 266 -3.70 2.68 12.22
C ALA A 266 -5.04 1.97 11.96
N ALA A 267 -5.11 0.66 12.21
CA ALA A 267 -6.29 -0.15 11.93
C ALA A 267 -6.53 -1.17 13.07
N PRO A 268 -6.99 -0.72 14.25
CA PRO A 268 -7.16 -1.58 15.43
C PRO A 268 -8.27 -2.63 15.26
N THR A 269 -9.24 -2.38 14.39
CA THR A 269 -10.28 -3.35 14.01
C THR A 269 -9.74 -4.47 13.13
N PHE A 270 -8.65 -4.20 12.40
CA PHE A 270 -8.05 -5.11 11.44
C PHE A 270 -6.87 -5.89 12.02
N TYR A 271 -6.02 -5.22 12.80
CA TYR A 271 -4.83 -5.79 13.44
C TYR A 271 -5.01 -5.89 14.94
N LYS A 272 -4.71 -7.06 15.51
CA LYS A 272 -4.70 -7.28 16.95
C LYS A 272 -3.30 -7.66 17.41
N GLN A 273 -2.89 -7.12 18.56
CA GLN A 273 -1.64 -7.54 19.17
C GLN A 273 -1.80 -8.96 19.71
N ALA A 274 -0.93 -9.88 19.28
CA ALA A 274 -0.96 -11.23 19.82
C ALA A 274 -0.54 -11.23 21.30
N SER A 275 -1.31 -11.90 22.15
CA SER A 275 -0.98 -12.03 23.57
C SER A 275 0.33 -12.80 23.75
N THR A 276 1.29 -12.24 24.50
CA THR A 276 2.62 -12.84 24.73
C THR A 276 2.57 -14.23 25.38
N ASN A 277 1.47 -14.55 26.08
CA ASN A 277 1.27 -15.80 26.81
C ASN A 277 0.68 -16.95 25.97
N LYS A 278 0.33 -16.73 24.69
CA LYS A 278 -0.21 -17.79 23.82
C LYS A 278 0.55 -17.82 22.49
N LEU A 279 1.15 -18.97 22.15
CA LEU A 279 1.67 -19.20 20.81
C LEU A 279 0.52 -19.04 19.80
N SER A 280 0.75 -18.27 18.73
CA SER A 280 -0.22 -18.15 17.64
C SER A 280 -0.45 -19.52 16.99
N LYS A 281 -1.64 -19.73 16.41
CA LYS A 281 -1.98 -20.96 15.66
C LYS A 281 -0.91 -21.28 14.61
N ARG A 282 -0.36 -20.24 13.97
CA ARG A 282 0.75 -20.35 13.00
C ARG A 282 2.05 -20.86 13.64
N LYS A 283 2.49 -20.29 14.76
CA LYS A 283 3.72 -20.74 15.45
C LYS A 283 3.59 -22.16 16.01
N ARG A 284 2.38 -22.60 16.36
CA ARG A 284 2.11 -24.01 16.72
C ARG A 284 2.19 -24.97 15.53
N ALA A 285 1.94 -24.47 14.32
CA ALA A 285 1.98 -25.24 13.08
C ALA A 285 3.35 -25.23 12.38
N GLU A 286 4.27 -24.36 12.80
CA GLU A 286 5.64 -24.32 12.28
C GLU A 286 6.42 -25.58 12.68
N ARG A 287 6.68 -26.46 11.70
CA ARG A 287 7.56 -27.61 11.86
C ARG A 287 8.99 -27.20 11.52
N ILE A 288 9.90 -27.30 12.48
CA ILE A 288 11.33 -27.07 12.27
C ILE A 288 11.87 -28.26 11.47
N GLN A 289 12.24 -28.05 10.21
CA GLN A 289 12.98 -29.05 9.45
C GLN A 289 14.45 -29.02 9.88
N PRO A 290 15.08 -30.17 10.15
CA PRO A 290 16.51 -30.20 10.45
C PRO A 290 17.32 -29.70 9.25
N LEU A 291 18.46 -29.07 9.52
CA LEU A 291 19.41 -28.62 8.50
C LEU A 291 19.80 -29.79 7.60
N HIS A 292 19.74 -29.59 6.29
CA HIS A 292 20.05 -30.62 5.32
C HIS A 292 21.55 -30.97 5.36
N ASN A 293 21.88 -32.10 5.98
CA ASN A 293 23.22 -32.67 5.94
C ASN A 293 23.35 -33.59 4.72
N GLN A 294 24.21 -33.21 3.76
CA GLN A 294 24.48 -33.99 2.54
C GLN A 294 25.11 -35.38 2.82
N ILE A 295 25.48 -35.67 4.08
CA ILE A 295 26.25 -36.86 4.49
C ILE A 295 25.40 -37.86 5.29
N ALA A 296 24.19 -37.50 5.74
CA ALA A 296 23.38 -38.38 6.60
C ALA A 296 22.21 -39.01 5.84
N PRO A 297 22.10 -40.36 5.76
CA PRO A 297 20.85 -40.98 5.36
C PRO A 297 19.80 -40.75 6.46
N SER A 298 18.57 -40.50 6.02
CA SER A 298 17.40 -40.13 6.83
C SER A 298 17.28 -40.89 8.15
N MET A 299 17.51 -40.20 9.26
CA MET A 299 17.13 -40.65 10.60
C MET A 299 16.02 -39.73 11.11
N THR A 300 14.81 -40.28 11.16
CA THR A 300 13.63 -39.69 11.81
C THR A 300 13.87 -39.58 13.31
N GLY A 301 13.85 -38.37 13.86
CA GLY A 301 13.95 -38.14 15.30
C GLY A 301 13.39 -36.78 15.69
N ASP A 302 12.29 -36.80 16.44
CA ASP A 302 11.62 -35.65 17.03
C ASP A 302 12.58 -34.83 17.92
N TYR A 303 12.62 -33.51 17.70
CA TYR A 303 13.23 -32.54 18.62
C TYR A 303 12.16 -31.55 19.12
N PRO A 304 12.16 -31.20 20.42
CA PRO A 304 11.19 -30.27 20.98
C PRO A 304 11.57 -28.81 20.64
N PRO A 305 10.59 -27.88 20.53
CA PRO A 305 10.86 -26.51 20.13
C PRO A 305 11.47 -25.69 21.27
N LYS A 306 12.51 -24.89 20.95
CA LYS A 306 13.13 -23.93 21.87
C LYS A 306 12.38 -22.58 21.85
N ASP A 307 12.13 -22.04 23.03
CA ASP A 307 11.45 -20.77 23.28
C ASP A 307 12.26 -19.55 22.81
N GLY A 308 11.96 -19.07 21.60
CA GLY A 308 12.33 -17.73 21.13
C GLY A 308 11.14 -16.78 21.24
N LYS A 309 11.23 -15.78 22.12
CA LYS A 309 10.25 -14.67 22.21
C LYS A 309 10.42 -13.75 21.00
N ALA A 310 9.41 -13.70 20.14
CA ALA A 310 9.24 -12.69 19.11
C ALA A 310 7.81 -12.16 19.18
N VAL A 311 7.67 -10.83 19.20
CA VAL A 311 6.38 -10.14 19.17
C VAL A 311 5.84 -10.23 17.74
N VAL A 312 4.65 -10.79 17.56
CA VAL A 312 3.97 -10.89 16.26
C VAL A 312 2.67 -10.11 16.34
N VAL A 313 2.45 -9.22 15.37
CA VAL A 313 1.14 -8.67 15.08
C VAL A 313 0.43 -9.70 14.20
N ALA A 314 -0.68 -10.25 14.69
CA ALA A 314 -1.52 -11.15 13.90
C ALA A 314 -2.63 -10.31 13.27
N ALA A 315 -2.76 -10.38 11.94
CA ALA A 315 -4.03 -10.04 11.31
C ALA A 315 -5.01 -11.15 11.70
N GLU A 316 -5.97 -10.84 12.56
CA GLU A 316 -7.16 -11.67 12.69
C GLU A 316 -8.26 -10.96 11.91
N PRO A 317 -8.95 -11.61 10.95
CA PRO A 317 -10.11 -11.01 10.32
C PRO A 317 -11.16 -10.77 11.40
N GLY A 318 -11.27 -9.52 11.85
CA GLY A 318 -12.10 -9.10 12.99
C GLY A 318 -13.49 -8.62 12.60
N VAL A 319 -13.88 -8.71 11.34
CA VAL A 319 -15.23 -8.36 10.90
C VAL A 319 -16.06 -9.63 10.87
N ASP A 320 -17.14 -9.66 11.65
CA ASP A 320 -18.12 -10.74 11.64
C ASP A 320 -18.98 -10.59 10.37
N PHE A 321 -18.46 -11.09 9.24
CA PHE A 321 -18.99 -10.90 7.88
C PHE A 321 -20.37 -11.55 7.62
N HIS A 322 -20.94 -12.24 8.60
CA HIS A 322 -22.32 -12.71 8.50
C HIS A 322 -23.34 -11.56 8.55
N ARG A 323 -23.02 -10.40 9.13
CA ARG A 323 -23.99 -9.28 9.24
C ARG A 323 -24.18 -8.50 7.94
N LEU A 324 -23.12 -8.23 7.18
CA LEU A 324 -23.18 -7.49 5.91
C LEU A 324 -23.82 -8.31 4.78
N SER A 325 -23.62 -9.64 4.79
CA SER A 325 -24.28 -10.56 3.84
C SER A 325 -25.77 -10.75 4.14
N LEU A 326 -26.18 -10.64 5.43
CA LEU A 326 -27.58 -10.78 5.84
C LEU A 326 -28.41 -9.50 5.67
N GLN A 327 -27.80 -8.31 5.59
CA GLN A 327 -28.55 -7.05 5.44
C GLN A 327 -28.84 -6.66 3.97
N LEU A 328 -28.28 -7.38 3.00
CA LEU A 328 -28.61 -7.23 1.57
C LEU A 328 -29.76 -8.14 1.10
N SER A 329 -30.43 -8.83 2.03
CA SER A 329 -31.62 -9.62 1.75
C SER A 329 -32.74 -9.19 2.69
N ILE A 330 -33.90 -8.82 2.13
CA ILE A 330 -35.21 -8.52 2.75
C ILE A 330 -35.51 -7.00 2.82
N PRO A 331 -36.57 -6.54 2.12
CA PRO A 331 -37.91 -6.64 2.70
C PRO A 331 -38.83 -7.61 1.95
N ARG A 332 -39.46 -8.49 2.72
CA ARG A 332 -40.76 -9.08 2.41
C ARG A 332 -41.79 -7.99 2.69
N VAL A 333 -42.50 -7.54 1.67
CA VAL A 333 -43.97 -7.48 1.63
C VAL A 333 -44.39 -7.81 0.21
#